data_AF-A0A101K4V2-F1
#
_entry.id   AF-A0A101K4V2-F1
#
_cell.length_a   1.000
_cell.length_b   1.000
_cell.length_c   1.000
_cell.angle_alpha   90.00
_cell.angle_beta   90.00
_cell.angle_gamma   90.00
#
_symmetry.space_group_name_H-M   'P 1'
#
loop_
_entity.id
_entity.type
_entity.pdbx_description
1 polymer ?
#
loop_
_entity_poly.entity_id
_entity_poly.type
_entity_poly.pdbx_seq_one_letter_code
_entity_poly.pdbx_strand_id
1 'polypeptide(L)'
;MGMRADTVSGAEIINNGEITIDGAHAIGMLANGSKLVNTKTISSTNVKNGIGIVGMNGATVENSGTIKVVGTGNTNNIGILINGSTGTVGTPAGATPPSIEVSGDNSTGALVTGAGSSLTMKGNVTVSGNSITGIVANGTTVKLEGDATVKVDNNGAEAGEINKKGSYGIVVKGSAGKFEGKDTTVNTKVTTDKSIGLYSEGELTVKKANVTATDGAINFFAKDGKININGGGTTITGQKSLLFYTSGSGKVTLGGAMTATIKGGTTPSTRGTAFYYVSPIRYGAFNTGAIQNYFNNTFGNGTSTLNHLTLNMEQGSRLFVASNVGMNLSDTSATNLMSGITNAPTITDVCKRQRYDRIRKNGCRSSKNQKKNVRNK
;
A
#
# COMPACT_ATOMS: atom_id res chain seq x y z
N MET A 1 7.37 -27.59 -16.03
CA MET A 1 6.30 -26.72 -16.58
C MET A 1 5.08 -27.60 -16.78
N GLY A 2 3.88 -27.18 -16.36
CA GLY A 2 2.67 -28.00 -16.46
C GLY A 2 2.12 -28.04 -17.89
N MET A 3 1.73 -26.88 -18.43
CA MET A 3 1.21 -26.75 -19.80
C MET A 3 1.78 -25.52 -20.50
N ARG A 4 1.95 -25.59 -21.83
CA ARG A 4 2.45 -24.50 -22.66
C ARG A 4 1.77 -24.44 -24.02
N ALA A 5 1.48 -23.23 -24.48
CA ALA A 5 1.15 -22.92 -25.86
C ALA A 5 1.96 -21.72 -26.37
N ASP A 6 2.35 -21.78 -27.64
CA ASP A 6 3.08 -20.73 -28.35
C ASP A 6 2.25 -20.21 -29.55
N THR A 7 2.85 -19.37 -30.40
CA THR A 7 2.23 -18.53 -31.44
C THR A 7 1.70 -19.31 -32.66
N VAL A 8 0.88 -20.34 -32.43
CA VAL A 8 0.10 -20.99 -33.49
C VAL A 8 -1.29 -20.35 -33.50
N SER A 9 -1.73 -19.87 -34.66
CA SER A 9 -3.03 -19.23 -34.81
C SER A 9 -4.15 -20.15 -34.29
N GLY A 10 -4.95 -19.65 -33.35
CA GLY A 10 -6.04 -20.41 -32.73
C GLY A 10 -5.60 -21.43 -31.67
N ALA A 11 -4.32 -21.48 -31.28
CA ALA A 11 -3.88 -22.37 -30.20
C ALA A 11 -4.53 -21.99 -28.86
N GLU A 12 -5.11 -22.98 -28.22
CA GLU A 12 -5.73 -22.89 -26.89
C GLU A 12 -5.23 -24.05 -26.03
N ILE A 13 -4.80 -23.75 -24.81
CA ILE A 13 -4.54 -24.75 -23.78
C ILE A 13 -5.57 -24.62 -22.66
N ILE A 14 -6.20 -25.75 -22.31
CA ILE A 14 -7.27 -25.80 -21.34
C ILE A 14 -6.86 -26.76 -20.21
N ASN A 15 -6.74 -26.24 -18.99
CA ASN A 15 -6.64 -27.06 -17.80
C ASN A 15 -8.00 -27.22 -17.12
N ASN A 16 -8.49 -28.46 -17.09
CA ASN A 16 -9.70 -28.87 -16.36
C ASN A 16 -9.39 -29.86 -15.21
N GLY A 17 -8.11 -30.07 -14.89
CA GLY A 17 -7.62 -30.90 -13.78
C GLY A 17 -6.75 -30.10 -12.80
N GLU A 18 -6.13 -30.75 -11.82
CA GLU A 18 -5.21 -30.07 -10.91
C GLU A 18 -3.77 -30.11 -11.45
N ILE A 19 -3.05 -28.99 -11.34
CA ILE A 19 -1.62 -28.92 -11.66
C ILE A 19 -0.86 -28.67 -10.37
N THR A 20 0.10 -29.54 -10.06
CA THR A 20 1.06 -29.32 -8.99
C THR A 20 2.42 -29.01 -9.59
N ILE A 21 3.01 -27.88 -9.19
CA ILE A 21 4.36 -27.48 -9.57
C ILE A 21 5.32 -27.65 -8.39
N ASP A 22 6.51 -28.17 -8.67
CA ASP A 22 7.56 -28.42 -7.68
C ASP A 22 8.95 -28.16 -8.30
N GLY A 23 9.97 -28.10 -7.45
CA GLY A 23 11.36 -27.84 -7.81
C GLY A 23 11.78 -26.37 -7.73
N ALA A 24 13.03 -26.12 -8.09
CA ALA A 24 13.63 -24.79 -7.97
C ALA A 24 13.04 -23.77 -8.97
N HIS A 25 12.64 -24.22 -10.16
CA HIS A 25 12.05 -23.39 -11.21
C HIS A 25 10.86 -24.13 -11.80
N ALA A 26 9.68 -23.53 -11.72
CA ALA A 26 8.48 -24.18 -12.21
C ALA A 26 7.46 -23.17 -12.71
N ILE A 27 6.72 -23.56 -13.74
CA ILE A 27 5.62 -22.77 -14.29
C ILE A 27 4.41 -23.70 -14.39
N GLY A 28 3.27 -23.29 -13.84
CA GLY A 28 2.02 -24.05 -13.93
C GLY A 28 1.55 -24.08 -15.38
N MET A 29 1.16 -22.92 -15.89
CA MET A 29 0.72 -22.77 -17.28
C MET A 29 1.34 -21.53 -17.94
N LEU A 30 1.66 -21.64 -19.24
CA LEU A 30 2.20 -20.55 -20.04
C LEU A 30 1.50 -20.44 -21.40
N ALA A 31 1.04 -19.25 -21.75
CA ALA A 31 0.64 -18.89 -23.11
C ALA A 31 1.49 -17.75 -23.66
N ASN A 32 1.95 -17.93 -24.89
CA ASN A 32 2.80 -17.00 -25.63
C ASN A 32 2.14 -16.70 -26.98
N GLY A 33 1.41 -15.59 -27.06
CA GLY A 33 0.59 -15.21 -28.23
C GLY A 33 -0.60 -16.14 -28.50
N SER A 34 -1.01 -16.93 -27.51
CA SER A 34 -2.08 -17.95 -27.60
C SER A 34 -3.11 -17.79 -26.47
N LYS A 35 -4.16 -18.61 -26.47
CA LYS A 35 -5.16 -18.63 -25.39
C LYS A 35 -4.82 -19.66 -24.31
N LEU A 36 -5.05 -19.30 -23.05
CA LEU A 36 -4.93 -20.16 -21.87
C LEU A 36 -6.21 -20.10 -21.07
N VAL A 37 -6.80 -21.26 -20.79
CA VAL A 37 -7.97 -21.40 -19.91
C VAL A 37 -7.62 -22.33 -18.74
N ASN A 38 -7.75 -21.85 -17.51
CA ASN A 38 -7.58 -22.66 -16.30
C ASN A 38 -8.87 -22.67 -15.48
N THR A 39 -9.46 -23.84 -15.23
CA THR A 39 -10.71 -23.93 -14.44
C THR A 39 -10.52 -24.51 -13.04
N LYS A 40 -9.31 -24.95 -12.70
CA LYS A 40 -8.99 -25.74 -11.50
C LYS A 40 -7.74 -25.24 -10.80
N THR A 41 -7.30 -25.96 -9.77
CA THR A 41 -6.20 -25.53 -8.90
C THR A 41 -4.84 -25.71 -9.59
N ILE A 42 -4.03 -24.65 -9.54
CA ILE A 42 -2.58 -24.73 -9.74
C ILE A 42 -1.94 -24.53 -8.36
N SER A 43 -1.19 -25.51 -7.87
CA SER A 43 -0.63 -25.50 -6.53
C SER A 43 0.84 -25.88 -6.49
N SER A 44 1.48 -25.63 -5.35
CA SER A 44 2.84 -26.06 -5.02
C SER A 44 2.95 -26.30 -3.52
N THR A 45 4.04 -26.92 -3.09
CA THR A 45 4.34 -27.13 -1.67
C THR A 45 5.57 -26.35 -1.22
N ASN A 46 6.61 -26.26 -2.05
CA ASN A 46 7.83 -25.52 -1.72
C ASN A 46 8.67 -25.12 -2.95
N VAL A 47 8.15 -24.23 -3.81
CA VAL A 47 8.89 -23.74 -4.99
C VAL A 47 9.74 -22.51 -4.70
N LYS A 48 10.87 -22.39 -5.40
CA LYS A 48 11.78 -21.23 -5.26
C LYS A 48 11.55 -20.14 -6.31
N ASN A 49 11.31 -20.52 -7.55
CA ASN A 49 11.03 -19.59 -8.65
C ASN A 49 9.81 -20.12 -9.43
N GLY A 50 8.70 -20.23 -8.70
CA GLY A 50 7.43 -20.72 -9.21
C GLY A 50 6.62 -19.60 -9.84
N ILE A 51 6.00 -19.86 -11.00
CA ILE A 51 4.95 -19.00 -11.54
C ILE A 51 3.69 -19.84 -11.76
N GLY A 52 2.55 -19.38 -11.24
CA GLY A 52 1.28 -20.08 -11.42
C GLY A 52 0.83 -20.03 -12.88
N ILE A 53 0.55 -18.82 -13.36
CA ILE A 53 0.12 -18.57 -14.76
C ILE A 53 0.96 -17.47 -15.38
N VAL A 54 1.37 -17.69 -16.63
CA VAL A 54 2.07 -16.72 -17.48
C VAL A 54 1.27 -16.48 -18.77
N GLY A 55 0.93 -15.23 -19.04
CA GLY A 55 0.47 -14.78 -20.36
C GLY A 55 1.46 -13.77 -20.93
N MET A 56 2.01 -14.02 -22.11
CA MET A 56 2.98 -13.13 -22.76
C MET A 56 2.77 -12.96 -24.27
N ASN A 57 3.29 -11.86 -24.82
CA ASN A 57 3.34 -11.57 -26.26
C ASN A 57 2.00 -11.70 -26.99
N GLY A 58 0.94 -11.07 -26.47
CA GLY A 58 -0.39 -11.07 -27.07
C GLY A 58 -1.26 -12.25 -26.65
N ALA A 59 -0.94 -12.92 -25.54
CA ALA A 59 -1.76 -14.00 -25.01
C ALA A 59 -3.08 -13.50 -24.39
N THR A 60 -4.07 -14.38 -24.37
CA THR A 60 -5.33 -14.20 -23.64
C THR A 60 -5.43 -15.26 -22.55
N VAL A 61 -5.47 -14.82 -21.29
CA VAL A 61 -5.53 -15.69 -20.11
C VAL A 61 -6.92 -15.63 -19.48
N GLU A 62 -7.54 -16.79 -19.29
CA GLU A 62 -8.80 -16.98 -18.55
C GLU A 62 -8.53 -17.94 -17.39
N ASN A 63 -8.86 -17.53 -16.17
CA ASN A 63 -8.70 -18.36 -14.99
C ASN A 63 -9.95 -18.29 -14.11
N SER A 64 -10.56 -19.42 -13.80
CA SER A 64 -11.62 -19.52 -12.79
C SER A 64 -11.20 -20.34 -11.56
N GLY A 65 -9.99 -20.92 -11.59
CA GLY A 65 -9.46 -21.74 -10.51
C GLY A 65 -8.65 -20.97 -9.46
N THR A 66 -8.16 -21.72 -8.48
CA THR A 66 -7.26 -21.22 -7.43
C THR A 66 -5.80 -21.33 -7.86
N ILE A 67 -5.00 -20.33 -7.54
CA ILE A 67 -3.56 -20.31 -7.79
C ILE A 67 -2.85 -20.23 -6.44
N LYS A 68 -2.10 -21.26 -6.09
CA LYS A 68 -1.36 -21.37 -4.83
C LYS A 68 0.12 -21.64 -5.09
N VAL A 69 0.92 -20.58 -5.16
CA VAL A 69 2.36 -20.66 -5.45
C VAL A 69 3.15 -20.38 -4.17
N VAL A 70 3.40 -21.42 -3.39
CA VAL A 70 3.99 -21.32 -2.05
C VAL A 70 5.42 -21.83 -2.01
N GLY A 71 6.22 -21.13 -1.22
CA GLY A 71 7.61 -21.45 -0.95
C GLY A 71 8.06 -20.85 0.37
N THR A 72 9.25 -21.24 0.82
CA THR A 72 9.84 -20.77 2.08
C THR A 72 11.21 -20.13 1.86
N GLY A 73 11.54 -19.12 2.67
CA GLY A 73 12.82 -18.39 2.59
C GLY A 73 12.99 -17.63 1.27
N ASN A 74 14.23 -17.55 0.78
CA ASN A 74 14.55 -16.85 -0.47
C ASN A 74 13.90 -17.51 -1.68
N THR A 75 12.82 -16.91 -2.19
CA THR A 75 12.12 -17.33 -3.41
C THR A 75 11.99 -16.13 -4.36
N ASN A 76 11.30 -16.30 -5.49
CA ASN A 76 10.87 -15.27 -6.43
C ASN A 76 9.55 -15.71 -7.08
N ASN A 77 8.58 -16.09 -6.25
CA ASN A 77 7.35 -16.70 -6.74
C ASN A 77 6.39 -15.63 -7.29
N ILE A 78 5.64 -15.97 -8.33
CA ILE A 78 4.60 -15.12 -8.91
C ILE A 78 3.31 -15.92 -9.05
N GLY A 79 2.19 -15.39 -8.56
CA GLY A 79 0.89 -16.03 -8.77
C GLY A 79 0.48 -15.96 -10.24
N ILE A 80 0.29 -14.74 -10.73
CA ILE A 80 -0.02 -14.44 -12.14
C ILE A 80 0.95 -13.40 -12.70
N LEU A 81 1.50 -13.71 -13.87
CA LEU A 81 2.28 -12.78 -14.69
C LEU A 81 1.57 -12.51 -16.02
N ILE A 82 1.22 -11.26 -16.27
CA ILE A 82 0.71 -10.78 -17.57
C ILE A 82 1.71 -9.79 -18.17
N ASN A 83 2.28 -10.10 -19.33
CA ASN A 83 3.30 -9.29 -20.00
C ASN A 83 3.06 -9.09 -21.50
N GLY A 84 2.64 -7.90 -21.90
CA GLY A 84 2.15 -7.63 -23.25
C GLY A 84 0.91 -8.44 -23.63
N SER A 85 0.00 -8.70 -22.67
CA SER A 85 -1.10 -9.67 -22.80
C SER A 85 -2.33 -9.26 -22.00
N THR A 86 -3.46 -9.93 -22.19
CA THR A 86 -4.67 -9.70 -21.38
C THR A 86 -5.01 -10.89 -20.51
N GLY A 87 -5.55 -10.63 -19.32
CA GLY A 87 -5.97 -11.66 -18.39
C GLY A 87 -7.31 -11.37 -17.73
N THR A 88 -8.11 -12.41 -17.55
CA THR A 88 -9.36 -12.37 -16.78
C THR A 88 -9.39 -13.49 -15.76
N VAL A 89 -9.50 -13.15 -14.47
CA VAL A 89 -9.70 -14.09 -13.36
C VAL A 89 -11.14 -14.01 -12.87
N GLY A 90 -11.83 -15.15 -12.78
CA GLY A 90 -13.27 -15.27 -12.58
C GLY A 90 -14.05 -15.62 -13.84
N THR A 91 -13.34 -15.96 -14.93
CA THR A 91 -13.90 -16.42 -16.21
C THR A 91 -13.26 -17.76 -16.60
N PRO A 92 -14.06 -18.76 -17.03
CA PRO A 92 -15.52 -18.81 -16.93
C PRO A 92 -16.00 -18.70 -15.48
N ALA A 93 -17.27 -18.42 -15.24
CA ALA A 93 -17.77 -18.34 -13.86
C ALA A 93 -17.63 -19.72 -13.18
N GLY A 94 -16.83 -19.78 -12.11
CA GLY A 94 -16.67 -20.97 -11.27
C GLY A 94 -17.68 -20.99 -10.12
N ALA A 95 -17.87 -22.17 -9.50
CA ALA A 95 -18.71 -22.32 -8.32
C ALA A 95 -18.15 -21.63 -7.07
N THR A 96 -16.82 -21.56 -6.98
CA THR A 96 -16.07 -20.87 -5.92
C THR A 96 -15.38 -19.63 -6.49
N PRO A 97 -15.33 -18.50 -5.76
CA PRO A 97 -14.50 -17.37 -6.16
C PRO A 97 -13.04 -17.82 -6.33
N PRO A 98 -12.37 -17.45 -7.43
CA PRO A 98 -10.95 -17.74 -7.59
C PRO A 98 -10.14 -17.02 -6.51
N SER A 99 -8.91 -17.48 -6.27
CA SER A 99 -8.01 -16.83 -5.34
C SER A 99 -6.56 -17.02 -5.75
N ILE A 100 -5.71 -16.10 -5.31
CA ILE A 100 -4.27 -16.12 -5.53
C ILE A 100 -3.60 -16.10 -4.15
N GLU A 101 -2.86 -17.15 -3.85
CA GLU A 101 -2.04 -17.28 -2.65
C GLU A 101 -0.59 -17.47 -3.08
N VAL A 102 0.29 -16.59 -2.62
CA VAL A 102 1.72 -16.64 -2.92
C VAL A 102 2.52 -16.53 -1.63
N SER A 103 3.57 -17.35 -1.48
CA SER A 103 4.46 -17.21 -0.33
C SER A 103 5.93 -17.41 -0.66
N GLY A 104 6.76 -16.94 0.27
CA GLY A 104 8.20 -16.88 0.18
C GLY A 104 8.69 -15.47 -0.11
N ASP A 105 9.96 -15.22 0.19
CA ASP A 105 10.56 -13.90 0.06
C ASP A 105 10.61 -13.43 -1.41
N ASN A 106 10.74 -12.13 -1.65
CA ASN A 106 10.81 -11.50 -2.98
C ASN A 106 9.61 -11.77 -3.93
N SER A 107 8.55 -12.41 -3.44
CA SER A 107 7.45 -12.93 -4.25
C SER A 107 6.36 -11.88 -4.52
N THR A 108 5.58 -12.10 -5.58
CA THR A 108 4.52 -11.19 -6.02
C THR A 108 3.20 -11.93 -6.27
N GLY A 109 2.08 -11.40 -5.80
CA GLY A 109 0.76 -12.00 -6.04
C GLY A 109 0.38 -11.94 -7.52
N ALA A 110 0.25 -10.73 -8.04
CA ALA A 110 0.00 -10.48 -9.47
C ALA A 110 0.92 -9.38 -10.01
N LEU A 111 1.57 -9.66 -11.14
CA LEU A 111 2.43 -8.72 -11.85
C LEU A 111 1.89 -8.50 -13.26
N VAL A 112 1.51 -7.26 -13.57
CA VAL A 112 0.98 -6.87 -14.87
C VAL A 112 1.87 -5.79 -15.45
N THR A 113 2.51 -6.08 -16.58
CA THR A 113 3.52 -5.22 -17.21
C THR A 113 3.51 -5.37 -18.73
N GLY A 114 4.31 -4.59 -19.45
CA GLY A 114 4.33 -4.58 -20.91
C GLY A 114 3.17 -3.78 -21.52
N ALA A 115 3.44 -3.18 -22.67
CA ALA A 115 2.46 -2.35 -23.39
C ALA A 115 1.22 -3.17 -23.78
N GLY A 116 0.04 -2.57 -23.66
CA GLY A 116 -1.23 -3.23 -23.98
C GLY A 116 -1.72 -4.23 -22.92
N SER A 117 -0.98 -4.43 -21.83
CA SER A 117 -1.41 -5.38 -20.82
C SER A 117 -2.55 -4.90 -19.95
N SER A 118 -3.41 -5.84 -19.56
CA SER A 118 -4.43 -5.63 -18.55
C SER A 118 -4.81 -6.91 -17.83
N LEU A 119 -5.28 -6.77 -16.60
CA LEU A 119 -5.81 -7.87 -15.80
C LEU A 119 -7.10 -7.44 -15.11
N THR A 120 -8.20 -8.11 -15.41
CA THR A 120 -9.43 -8.03 -14.62
C THR A 120 -9.52 -9.27 -13.75
N MET A 121 -9.73 -9.12 -12.46
CA MET A 121 -9.78 -10.25 -11.54
C MET A 121 -10.90 -10.14 -10.53
N LYS A 122 -11.35 -11.29 -10.03
CA LYS A 122 -12.23 -11.44 -8.88
C LYS A 122 -11.51 -12.23 -7.79
N GLY A 123 -11.96 -12.08 -6.55
CA GLY A 123 -11.48 -12.88 -5.43
C GLY A 123 -10.18 -12.38 -4.78
N ASN A 124 -9.71 -13.11 -3.77
CA ASN A 124 -8.67 -12.61 -2.86
C ASN A 124 -7.26 -12.81 -3.41
N VAL A 125 -6.37 -11.88 -3.08
CA VAL A 125 -4.92 -12.00 -3.28
C VAL A 125 -4.23 -11.97 -1.92
N THR A 126 -3.49 -13.03 -1.58
CA THR A 126 -2.71 -13.12 -0.34
C THR A 126 -1.25 -13.37 -0.68
N VAL A 127 -0.36 -12.55 -0.14
CA VAL A 127 1.09 -12.69 -0.32
C VAL A 127 1.78 -12.68 1.04
N SER A 128 2.64 -13.66 1.30
CA SER A 128 3.32 -13.84 2.59
C SER A 128 4.83 -14.02 2.47
N GLY A 129 5.61 -13.27 3.25
CA GLY A 129 7.08 -13.28 3.26
C GLY A 129 7.68 -11.88 3.46
N ASN A 130 8.97 -11.71 3.15
CA ASN A 130 9.63 -10.39 3.12
C ASN A 130 10.00 -9.97 1.71
N SER A 131 10.20 -8.67 1.50
CA SER A 131 10.46 -8.09 0.17
C SER A 131 9.37 -8.45 -0.87
N ILE A 132 8.13 -8.62 -0.42
CA ILE A 132 7.01 -9.13 -1.22
C ILE A 132 6.13 -8.01 -1.79
N THR A 133 5.31 -8.32 -2.79
CA THR A 133 4.29 -7.38 -3.27
C THR A 133 2.95 -8.05 -3.54
N GLY A 134 1.85 -7.44 -3.12
CA GLY A 134 0.51 -7.95 -3.40
C GLY A 134 0.19 -7.92 -4.90
N ILE A 135 -0.03 -6.71 -5.42
CA ILE A 135 -0.38 -6.47 -6.83
C ILE A 135 0.47 -5.35 -7.40
N VAL A 136 0.98 -5.57 -8.61
CA VAL A 136 1.74 -4.57 -9.39
C VAL A 136 1.03 -4.28 -10.71
N ALA A 137 0.64 -3.03 -10.90
CA ALA A 137 0.20 -2.46 -12.17
C ALA A 137 1.32 -1.57 -12.73
N ASN A 138 2.17 -2.12 -13.60
CA ASN A 138 3.36 -1.44 -14.12
C ASN A 138 3.13 -0.82 -15.50
N GLY A 139 2.67 0.44 -15.52
CA GLY A 139 2.29 1.15 -16.74
C GLY A 139 1.03 0.58 -17.41
N THR A 140 0.22 -0.15 -16.64
CA THR A 140 -0.89 -1.01 -17.11
C THR A 140 -2.09 -0.90 -16.18
N THR A 141 -3.21 -1.54 -16.55
CA THR A 141 -4.43 -1.55 -15.72
C THR A 141 -4.65 -2.90 -15.05
N VAL A 142 -4.86 -2.87 -13.74
CA VAL A 142 -5.39 -4.00 -12.96
C VAL A 142 -6.73 -3.60 -12.34
N LYS A 143 -7.78 -4.37 -12.61
CA LYS A 143 -9.12 -4.18 -12.05
C LYS A 143 -9.46 -5.36 -11.16
N LEU A 144 -9.82 -5.08 -9.91
CA LEU A 144 -10.27 -6.09 -8.95
C LEU A 144 -11.76 -5.86 -8.65
N GLU A 145 -12.60 -6.76 -9.14
CA GLU A 145 -14.06 -6.67 -9.10
C GLU A 145 -14.67 -7.47 -7.94
N GLY A 146 -15.79 -6.96 -7.43
CA GLY A 146 -16.51 -7.55 -6.30
C GLY A 146 -15.80 -7.32 -4.97
N ASP A 147 -16.43 -7.78 -3.88
CA ASP A 147 -15.82 -7.74 -2.56
C ASP A 147 -14.62 -8.68 -2.53
N ALA A 148 -13.43 -8.09 -2.49
CA ALA A 148 -12.16 -8.80 -2.54
C ALA A 148 -11.16 -8.22 -1.54
N THR A 149 -10.24 -9.06 -1.07
CA THR A 149 -9.18 -8.68 -0.15
C THR A 149 -7.81 -8.82 -0.80
N VAL A 150 -6.98 -7.78 -0.69
CA VAL A 150 -5.54 -7.88 -0.92
C VAL A 150 -4.84 -7.90 0.43
N LYS A 151 -4.23 -9.03 0.79
CA LYS A 151 -3.50 -9.24 2.04
C LYS A 151 -2.01 -9.37 1.78
N VAL A 152 -1.21 -8.54 2.44
CA VAL A 152 0.26 -8.57 2.37
C VAL A 152 0.80 -8.45 3.78
N ASP A 153 1.41 -9.52 4.27
CA ASP A 153 2.07 -9.57 5.57
C ASP A 153 3.16 -10.65 5.57
N ASN A 154 3.84 -10.87 6.68
CA ASN A 154 4.76 -12.00 6.86
C ASN A 154 4.13 -12.99 7.84
N ASN A 155 3.20 -13.80 7.34
CA ASN A 155 2.42 -14.76 8.15
C ASN A 155 1.73 -14.09 9.35
N GLY A 156 1.15 -12.92 9.11
CA GLY A 156 0.48 -12.11 10.14
C GLY A 156 1.36 -11.06 10.84
N ALA A 157 2.68 -11.15 10.73
CA ALA A 157 3.62 -10.11 11.17
C ALA A 157 3.89 -9.06 10.07
N GLU A 158 4.61 -7.98 10.37
CA GLU A 158 5.02 -6.99 9.37
C GLU A 158 6.04 -7.57 8.38
N ALA A 159 5.81 -7.38 7.08
CA ALA A 159 6.73 -7.78 6.02
C ALA A 159 7.86 -6.74 5.85
N GLY A 160 9.10 -7.18 5.97
CA GLY A 160 10.29 -6.33 5.92
C GLY A 160 10.93 -6.23 4.54
N GLU A 161 12.16 -5.72 4.52
CA GLU A 161 13.01 -5.67 3.33
C GLU A 161 13.99 -6.84 3.25
N ILE A 162 14.47 -7.12 2.03
CA ILE A 162 15.66 -7.94 1.76
C ILE A 162 16.50 -7.21 0.73
N ASN A 163 17.80 -7.07 0.97
CA ASN A 163 18.73 -6.44 0.02
C ASN A 163 18.25 -5.07 -0.51
N LYS A 164 17.68 -4.23 0.39
CA LYS A 164 17.10 -2.90 0.08
C LYS A 164 15.82 -2.91 -0.76
N LYS A 165 15.24 -4.07 -1.06
CA LYS A 165 13.91 -4.21 -1.65
C LYS A 165 12.90 -4.41 -0.52
N GLY A 166 12.01 -3.43 -0.34
CA GLY A 166 10.97 -3.49 0.69
C GLY A 166 9.74 -4.29 0.27
N SER A 167 8.75 -4.31 1.15
CA SER A 167 7.46 -4.96 0.93
C SER A 167 6.35 -3.96 0.61
N TYR A 168 5.39 -4.39 -0.22
CA TYR A 168 4.36 -3.51 -0.77
C TYR A 168 2.97 -4.16 -0.81
N GLY A 169 1.93 -3.42 -0.43
CA GLY A 169 0.54 -3.86 -0.61
C GLY A 169 0.14 -3.85 -2.08
N ILE A 170 -0.01 -2.65 -2.63
CA ILE A 170 -0.31 -2.43 -4.06
C ILE A 170 0.64 -1.37 -4.60
N VAL A 171 1.17 -1.63 -5.80
CA VAL A 171 2.08 -0.75 -6.53
C VAL A 171 1.45 -0.40 -7.88
N VAL A 172 1.26 0.90 -8.11
CA VAL A 172 0.90 1.46 -9.41
C VAL A 172 2.08 2.29 -9.91
N LYS A 173 2.65 1.91 -11.05
CA LYS A 173 3.84 2.52 -11.65
C LYS A 173 3.51 3.22 -12.97
N GLY A 174 4.15 4.36 -13.20
CA GLY A 174 3.92 5.21 -14.37
C GLY A 174 2.57 5.92 -14.37
N SER A 175 2.49 7.05 -15.07
CA SER A 175 1.27 7.89 -15.15
C SER A 175 0.09 7.18 -15.82
N ALA A 176 0.35 6.21 -16.70
CA ALA A 176 -0.65 5.37 -17.33
C ALA A 176 -1.09 4.16 -16.46
N GLY A 177 -0.38 3.89 -15.37
CA GLY A 177 -0.70 2.78 -14.48
C GLY A 177 -2.01 3.02 -13.74
N LYS A 178 -2.82 1.96 -13.60
CA LYS A 178 -4.11 2.03 -12.90
C LYS A 178 -4.38 0.77 -12.09
N PHE A 179 -4.81 0.96 -10.84
CA PHE A 179 -5.44 -0.08 -10.03
C PHE A 179 -6.88 0.35 -9.67
N GLU A 180 -7.86 -0.46 -10.07
CA GLU A 180 -9.29 -0.21 -9.87
C GLU A 180 -9.92 -1.28 -8.98
N GLY A 181 -9.96 -1.02 -7.66
CA GLY A 181 -10.56 -1.91 -6.67
C GLY A 181 -11.66 -1.24 -5.87
N LYS A 182 -12.74 -0.79 -6.51
CA LYS A 182 -13.80 0.01 -5.86
C LYS A 182 -14.48 -0.69 -4.67
N ASP A 183 -14.43 -2.02 -4.65
CA ASP A 183 -14.93 -2.87 -3.57
C ASP A 183 -13.82 -3.58 -2.78
N THR A 184 -12.56 -3.30 -3.11
CA THR A 184 -11.40 -3.96 -2.51
C THR A 184 -11.08 -3.43 -1.12
N THR A 185 -10.90 -4.35 -0.17
CA THR A 185 -10.25 -4.09 1.12
C THR A 185 -8.78 -4.48 1.05
N VAL A 186 -7.88 -3.55 1.33
CA VAL A 186 -6.45 -3.85 1.45
C VAL A 186 -6.07 -4.01 2.92
N ASN A 187 -5.40 -5.10 3.24
CA ASN A 187 -4.84 -5.40 4.56
C ASN A 187 -3.33 -5.59 4.41
N THR A 188 -2.54 -4.58 4.78
CA THR A 188 -1.09 -4.61 4.57
C THR A 188 -0.35 -4.32 5.87
N LYS A 189 0.62 -5.17 6.21
CA LYS A 189 1.54 -4.96 7.33
C LYS A 189 2.96 -4.95 6.79
N VAL A 190 3.64 -3.82 6.93
CA VAL A 190 4.99 -3.60 6.38
C VAL A 190 5.90 -2.93 7.41
N THR A 191 7.18 -3.20 7.31
CA THR A 191 8.23 -2.61 8.16
C THR A 191 9.45 -2.20 7.35
N THR A 192 10.35 -1.41 7.93
CA THR A 192 11.57 -0.82 7.35
C THR A 192 11.33 0.31 6.34
N ASP A 193 12.35 1.16 6.17
CA ASP A 193 12.29 2.39 5.37
C ASP A 193 12.22 2.17 3.85
N LYS A 194 12.26 0.91 3.38
CA LYS A 194 12.07 0.56 1.96
C LYS A 194 10.67 0.06 1.63
N SER A 195 9.81 -0.09 2.64
CA SER A 195 8.49 -0.68 2.48
C SER A 195 7.37 0.35 2.51
N ILE A 196 6.33 0.11 1.72
CA ILE A 196 5.21 1.04 1.54
C ILE A 196 3.90 0.26 1.48
N GLY A 197 2.89 0.67 2.24
CA GLY A 197 1.57 0.05 2.19
C GLY A 197 0.93 0.15 0.81
N LEU A 198 0.57 1.36 0.39
CA LEU A 198 0.08 1.65 -0.97
C LEU A 198 0.98 2.69 -1.65
N TYR A 199 1.37 2.39 -2.88
CA TYR A 199 2.23 3.26 -3.67
C TYR A 199 1.65 3.51 -5.06
N SER A 200 1.60 4.77 -5.49
CA SER A 200 1.04 5.14 -6.79
C SER A 200 1.82 6.27 -7.48
N GLU A 201 2.22 6.01 -8.73
CA GLU A 201 2.63 6.99 -9.73
C GLU A 201 1.53 7.28 -10.78
N GLY A 202 0.44 6.51 -10.76
CA GLY A 202 -0.70 6.63 -11.67
C GLY A 202 -2.00 6.85 -10.90
N GLU A 203 -2.98 5.97 -11.05
CA GLU A 203 -4.23 6.02 -10.27
C GLU A 203 -4.50 4.72 -9.51
N LEU A 204 -4.60 4.80 -8.19
CA LEU A 204 -4.91 3.67 -7.31
C LEU A 204 -6.21 3.97 -6.57
N THR A 205 -7.25 3.17 -6.79
CA THR A 205 -8.54 3.30 -6.08
C THR A 205 -8.88 2.04 -5.31
N VAL A 206 -9.23 2.17 -4.02
CA VAL A 206 -9.66 1.08 -3.13
C VAL A 206 -10.89 1.47 -2.32
N LYS A 207 -11.67 0.49 -1.84
CA LYS A 207 -12.74 0.72 -0.86
C LYS A 207 -12.16 1.01 0.51
N LYS A 208 -11.40 0.07 1.07
CA LYS A 208 -10.82 0.19 2.40
C LYS A 208 -9.31 -0.02 2.36
N ALA A 209 -8.59 0.75 3.16
CA ALA A 209 -7.16 0.58 3.35
C ALA A 209 -6.84 0.41 4.84
N ASN A 210 -6.49 -0.81 5.22
CA ASN A 210 -6.02 -1.16 6.55
C ASN A 210 -4.51 -1.41 6.49
N VAL A 211 -3.72 -0.41 6.87
CA VAL A 211 -2.27 -0.44 6.69
C VAL A 211 -1.55 -0.23 8.03
N THR A 212 -0.71 -1.18 8.39
CA THR A 212 0.29 -1.05 9.46
C THR A 212 1.66 -0.85 8.82
N ALA A 213 2.28 0.29 9.08
CA ALA A 213 3.64 0.60 8.63
C ALA A 213 4.51 0.89 9.85
N THR A 214 5.64 0.20 10.01
CA THR A 214 6.53 0.36 11.18
C THR A 214 8.00 0.55 10.77
N ASP A 215 8.82 0.97 11.72
CA ASP A 215 10.28 1.15 11.59
C ASP A 215 10.74 1.90 10.33
N GLY A 216 10.06 3.00 10.01
CA GLY A 216 10.41 3.85 8.86
C GLY A 216 9.59 3.60 7.60
N ALA A 217 8.77 2.54 7.56
CA ALA A 217 7.85 2.29 6.45
C ALA A 217 6.82 3.43 6.27
N ILE A 218 6.22 3.52 5.09
CA ILE A 218 5.20 4.52 4.75
C ILE A 218 3.85 3.84 4.56
N ASN A 219 2.76 4.38 5.11
CA ASN A 219 1.43 3.82 4.87
C ASN A 219 0.97 4.10 3.43
N PHE A 220 1.00 5.37 3.01
CA PHE A 220 0.52 5.82 1.71
C PHE A 220 1.53 6.74 1.04
N PHE A 221 1.99 6.36 -0.16
CA PHE A 221 2.89 7.19 -0.97
C PHE A 221 2.32 7.45 -2.37
N ALA A 222 1.98 8.70 -2.66
CA ALA A 222 1.63 9.16 -4.00
C ALA A 222 2.76 10.02 -4.59
N LYS A 223 3.36 9.59 -5.70
CA LYS A 223 4.39 10.33 -6.43
C LYS A 223 3.85 10.72 -7.79
N ASP A 224 3.46 11.97 -7.97
CA ASP A 224 2.79 12.49 -9.18
C ASP A 224 1.41 11.87 -9.50
N GLY A 225 1.10 10.68 -8.94
CA GLY A 225 -0.16 9.97 -9.08
C GLY A 225 -1.17 10.23 -7.95
N LYS A 226 -2.17 9.37 -7.88
CA LYS A 226 -3.32 9.47 -6.96
C LYS A 226 -3.54 8.16 -6.21
N ILE A 227 -3.93 8.29 -4.94
CA ILE A 227 -4.50 7.22 -4.13
C ILE A 227 -5.89 7.67 -3.66
N ASN A 228 -6.93 6.94 -4.01
CA ASN A 228 -8.32 7.21 -3.61
C ASN A 228 -8.81 6.08 -2.71
N ILE A 229 -9.21 6.41 -1.47
CA ILE A 229 -9.67 5.45 -0.46
C ILE A 229 -11.13 5.77 -0.16
N ASN A 230 -12.05 5.12 -0.87
CA ASN A 230 -13.45 5.55 -0.97
C ASN A 230 -14.27 5.30 0.30
N GLY A 231 -13.97 4.24 1.04
CA GLY A 231 -14.68 3.79 2.24
C GLY A 231 -13.87 3.90 3.53
N GLY A 232 -12.69 4.52 3.49
CA GLY A 232 -11.84 4.76 4.67
C GLY A 232 -11.03 3.54 5.11
N GLY A 233 -10.94 3.31 6.43
CA GLY A 233 -10.16 2.18 6.99
C GLY A 233 -9.44 2.49 8.30
N THR A 234 -8.58 1.59 8.74
CA THR A 234 -7.79 1.75 9.96
C THR A 234 -6.29 1.63 9.70
N THR A 235 -5.51 2.60 10.15
CA THR A 235 -4.06 2.58 9.94
C THR A 235 -3.28 2.70 11.23
N ILE A 236 -2.08 2.11 11.24
CA ILE A 236 -1.08 2.29 12.28
C ILE A 236 0.18 2.80 11.59
N THR A 237 0.65 3.96 12.03
CA THR A 237 1.94 4.52 11.66
C THR A 237 2.86 4.39 12.85
N GLY A 238 3.79 3.45 12.76
CA GLY A 238 4.76 3.08 13.77
C GLY A 238 5.80 4.16 14.04
N GLN A 239 6.73 3.85 14.94
CA GLN A 239 7.89 4.69 15.18
C GLN A 239 8.72 4.86 13.90
N LYS A 240 9.28 6.05 13.70
CA LYS A 240 10.03 6.49 12.50
C LYS A 240 9.21 6.52 11.19
N SER A 241 8.02 5.94 11.17
CA SER A 241 7.16 5.81 9.98
C SER A 241 6.38 7.08 9.66
N LEU A 242 5.84 7.12 8.44
CA LEU A 242 5.05 8.23 7.91
C LEU A 242 3.70 7.74 7.37
N LEU A 243 2.61 8.38 7.77
CA LEU A 243 1.27 8.05 7.27
C LEU A 243 1.12 8.45 5.80
N PHE A 244 1.28 9.74 5.50
CA PHE A 244 1.15 10.26 4.15
C PHE A 244 2.48 10.83 3.65
N TYR A 245 2.97 10.28 2.56
CA TYR A 245 4.03 10.87 1.75
C TYR A 245 3.47 11.23 0.38
N THR A 246 3.71 12.47 -0.05
CA THR A 246 3.33 12.92 -1.39
C THR A 246 4.47 13.71 -2.00
N SER A 247 4.71 13.53 -3.29
CA SER A 247 5.72 14.30 -4.03
C SER A 247 5.21 14.68 -5.42
N GLY A 248 5.71 15.81 -5.94
CA GLY A 248 5.25 16.39 -7.20
C GLY A 248 3.73 16.65 -7.17
N SER A 249 2.99 16.16 -8.17
CA SER A 249 1.52 16.29 -8.22
C SER A 249 0.76 15.22 -7.41
N GLY A 250 1.46 14.47 -6.55
CA GLY A 250 0.90 13.37 -5.77
C GLY A 250 -0.29 13.77 -4.89
N LYS A 251 -1.36 12.96 -4.91
CA LYS A 251 -2.57 13.18 -4.11
C LYS A 251 -3.05 11.94 -3.38
N VAL A 252 -3.65 12.13 -2.20
CA VAL A 252 -4.35 11.08 -1.46
C VAL A 252 -5.73 11.58 -1.02
N THR A 253 -6.80 10.95 -1.50
CA THR A 253 -8.18 11.37 -1.16
C THR A 253 -8.88 10.32 -0.30
N LEU A 254 -9.65 10.79 0.67
CA LEU A 254 -10.43 9.96 1.59
C LEU A 254 -11.92 10.18 1.32
N GLY A 255 -12.59 9.18 0.77
CA GLY A 255 -14.04 9.24 0.52
C GLY A 255 -14.88 8.87 1.75
N GLY A 256 -14.30 8.11 2.69
CA GLY A 256 -14.97 7.61 3.88
C GLY A 256 -14.09 7.67 5.12
N ALA A 257 -14.70 7.43 6.29
CA ALA A 257 -14.05 7.61 7.59
C ALA A 257 -12.80 6.72 7.76
N MET A 258 -11.65 7.36 8.00
CA MET A 258 -10.38 6.72 8.29
C MET A 258 -9.93 7.06 9.71
N THR A 259 -9.49 6.04 10.46
CA THR A 259 -8.83 6.23 11.76
C THR A 259 -7.37 5.84 11.64
N ALA A 260 -6.45 6.74 11.97
CA ALA A 260 -5.02 6.49 11.96
C ALA A 260 -4.43 6.66 13.35
N THR A 261 -3.70 5.66 13.84
CA THR A 261 -2.94 5.74 15.09
C THR A 261 -1.49 6.07 14.77
N ILE A 262 -1.01 7.20 15.27
CA ILE A 262 0.38 7.63 15.09
C ILE A 262 1.16 7.33 16.36
N LYS A 263 2.12 6.42 16.25
CA LYS A 263 2.93 5.94 17.38
C LYS A 263 3.89 6.99 17.89
N GLY A 264 3.99 7.06 19.21
CA GLY A 264 4.90 7.94 19.93
C GLY A 264 6.33 7.44 19.93
N GLY A 265 7.29 8.37 19.99
CA GLY A 265 8.72 8.09 20.19
C GLY A 265 9.31 8.91 21.33
N THR A 266 10.27 8.32 22.05
CA THR A 266 10.98 8.98 23.17
C THR A 266 11.96 10.05 22.70
N THR A 267 12.46 9.94 21.45
CA THR A 267 13.38 10.90 20.85
C THR A 267 12.78 11.48 19.56
N PRO A 268 13.22 12.66 19.09
CA PRO A 268 12.70 13.24 17.86
C PRO A 268 12.80 12.34 16.62
N SER A 269 13.84 11.52 16.50
CA SER A 269 14.08 10.64 15.35
C SER A 269 13.28 9.34 15.39
N THR A 270 12.67 8.98 16.52
CA THR A 270 11.88 7.75 16.66
C THR A 270 10.37 7.96 16.59
N ARG A 271 9.90 9.20 16.38
CA ARG A 271 8.46 9.51 16.37
C ARG A 271 7.81 9.03 15.07
N GLY A 272 6.62 8.44 15.16
CA GLY A 272 5.74 8.32 14.01
C GLY A 272 5.23 9.69 13.59
N THR A 273 5.01 9.88 12.28
CA THR A 273 4.60 11.18 11.70
C THR A 273 3.36 11.02 10.83
N ALA A 274 2.39 11.94 10.94
CA ALA A 274 1.22 11.94 10.06
C ALA A 274 1.52 12.52 8.66
N PHE A 275 2.07 13.74 8.60
CA PHE A 275 2.24 14.47 7.34
C PHE A 275 3.68 14.89 7.10
N TYR A 276 4.10 14.82 5.83
CA TYR A 276 5.34 15.41 5.35
C TYR A 276 5.03 16.60 4.43
N TYR A 277 5.37 17.80 4.89
CA TYR A 277 5.16 19.04 4.16
C TYR A 277 6.48 19.57 3.61
N VAL A 278 6.48 20.00 2.34
CA VAL A 278 7.60 20.72 1.73
C VAL A 278 7.07 22.02 1.18
N SER A 279 7.70 23.13 1.56
CA SER A 279 7.37 24.42 0.96
C SER A 279 7.83 24.46 -0.50
N PRO A 280 7.03 24.99 -1.44
CA PRO A 280 7.41 25.09 -2.85
C PRO A 280 8.56 26.09 -3.08
N ILE A 281 8.83 26.99 -2.13
CA ILE A 281 9.95 27.94 -2.16
C ILE A 281 10.83 27.74 -0.93
N ARG A 282 12.13 28.01 -1.04
CA ARG A 282 13.03 27.98 0.13
C ARG A 282 12.59 29.00 1.17
N TYR A 283 12.44 28.54 2.41
CA TYR A 283 11.97 29.32 3.56
C TYR A 283 10.55 29.89 3.38
N GLY A 284 9.70 29.22 2.60
CA GLY A 284 8.32 29.64 2.44
C GLY A 284 7.53 29.49 3.74
N ALA A 285 6.45 30.27 3.85
CA ALA A 285 5.67 30.34 5.07
C ALA A 285 5.09 28.98 5.47
N PHE A 286 5.23 28.63 6.74
CA PHE A 286 4.55 27.50 7.36
C PHE A 286 3.58 28.02 8.42
N ASN A 287 2.39 28.37 7.96
CA ASN A 287 1.30 28.96 8.74
C ASN A 287 -0.04 28.32 8.31
N THR A 288 -1.13 28.71 8.96
CA THR A 288 -2.48 28.17 8.71
C THR A 288 -2.87 28.20 7.22
N GLY A 289 -2.59 29.31 6.51
CA GLY A 289 -2.92 29.44 5.09
C GLY A 289 -2.13 28.47 4.20
N ALA A 290 -0.82 28.31 4.48
CA ALA A 290 0.02 27.36 3.76
C ALA A 290 -0.44 25.91 3.98
N ILE A 291 -0.84 25.54 5.20
CA ILE A 291 -1.37 24.21 5.51
C ILE A 291 -2.74 23.97 4.88
N GLN A 292 -3.65 24.96 4.90
CA GLN A 292 -4.93 24.87 4.22
C GLN A 292 -4.73 24.58 2.72
N ASN A 293 -3.82 25.32 2.07
CA ASN A 293 -3.52 25.13 0.65
C ASN A 293 -2.91 23.74 0.38
N TYR A 294 -2.00 23.28 1.25
CA TYR A 294 -1.47 21.93 1.17
C TYR A 294 -2.58 20.88 1.28
N PHE A 295 -3.45 21.00 2.28
CA PHE A 295 -4.56 20.06 2.48
C PHE A 295 -5.53 20.04 1.30
N ASN A 296 -5.90 21.21 0.79
CA ASN A 296 -6.83 21.33 -0.35
C ASN A 296 -6.28 20.72 -1.64
N ASN A 297 -4.97 20.83 -1.88
CA ASN A 297 -4.35 20.40 -3.13
C ASN A 297 -3.83 18.96 -3.08
N THR A 298 -3.27 18.54 -1.95
CA THR A 298 -2.68 17.21 -1.76
C THR A 298 -3.69 16.18 -1.29
N PHE A 299 -4.61 16.58 -0.41
CA PHE A 299 -5.63 15.69 0.16
C PHE A 299 -7.03 15.97 -0.39
N GLY A 300 -7.10 16.55 -1.60
CA GLY A 300 -8.33 17.02 -2.20
C GLY A 300 -8.18 17.51 -3.65
N ASN A 301 -9.26 18.07 -4.18
CA ASN A 301 -9.28 18.74 -5.47
C ASN A 301 -9.77 20.17 -5.34
N GLY A 302 -9.01 20.99 -4.61
CA GLY A 302 -9.40 22.36 -4.24
C GLY A 302 -10.07 22.44 -2.87
N THR A 303 -10.63 21.33 -2.39
CA THR A 303 -11.18 21.17 -1.04
C THR A 303 -10.62 19.89 -0.41
N SER A 304 -10.05 20.02 0.78
CA SER A 304 -9.52 18.89 1.57
C SER A 304 -10.60 17.85 1.89
N THR A 305 -10.21 16.57 1.86
CA THR A 305 -11.03 15.43 2.32
C THR A 305 -10.61 14.92 3.70
N LEU A 306 -9.70 15.62 4.38
CA LEU A 306 -9.18 15.20 5.69
C LEU A 306 -10.21 15.31 6.81
N ASN A 307 -11.37 15.93 6.60
CA ASN A 307 -12.50 15.84 7.54
C ASN A 307 -12.97 14.39 7.78
N HIS A 308 -12.64 13.46 6.88
CA HIS A 308 -12.86 12.03 7.07
C HIS A 308 -11.76 11.33 7.89
N LEU A 309 -10.69 12.02 8.26
CA LEU A 309 -9.57 11.46 8.99
C LEU A 309 -9.66 11.78 10.49
N THR A 310 -9.61 10.74 11.31
CA THR A 310 -9.34 10.83 12.75
C THR A 310 -7.91 10.38 13.02
N LEU A 311 -7.10 11.28 13.60
CA LEU A 311 -5.74 11.01 14.04
C LEU A 311 -5.71 10.76 15.54
N ASN A 312 -5.37 9.53 15.94
CA ASN A 312 -5.08 9.17 17.33
C ASN A 312 -3.58 9.37 17.57
N MET A 313 -3.23 10.51 18.15
CA MET A 313 -1.85 10.92 18.37
C MET A 313 -1.37 10.40 19.73
N GLU A 314 -0.48 9.41 19.74
CA GLU A 314 0.16 8.94 20.97
C GLU A 314 1.19 9.97 21.48
N GLN A 315 1.51 9.91 22.78
CA GLN A 315 2.49 10.83 23.36
C GLN A 315 3.85 10.69 22.66
N GLY A 316 4.40 11.82 22.21
CA GLY A 316 5.67 11.81 21.48
C GLY A 316 5.52 11.42 20.01
N SER A 317 4.32 11.43 19.44
CA SER A 317 4.11 11.38 17.99
C SER A 317 4.33 12.77 17.36
N ARG A 318 4.24 12.85 16.03
CA ARG A 318 4.44 14.08 15.28
C ARG A 318 3.33 14.30 14.26
N LEU A 319 2.74 15.49 14.27
CA LEU A 319 1.75 15.85 13.24
C LEU A 319 2.44 16.13 11.90
N PHE A 320 3.48 16.96 11.90
CA PHE A 320 4.22 17.34 10.69
C PHE A 320 5.73 17.13 10.83
N VAL A 321 6.35 16.59 9.79
CA VAL A 321 7.71 16.96 9.39
C VAL A 321 7.58 18.00 8.29
N ALA A 322 8.32 19.11 8.39
CA ALA A 322 8.27 20.21 7.44
C ALA A 322 9.67 20.51 6.91
N SER A 323 9.80 20.73 5.60
CA SER A 323 11.07 21.05 4.92
C SER A 323 10.95 22.33 4.09
N ASN A 324 12.06 23.06 3.94
CA ASN A 324 12.12 24.35 3.24
C ASN A 324 11.22 25.45 3.83
N VAL A 325 10.94 25.42 5.12
CA VAL A 325 9.98 26.34 5.75
C VAL A 325 10.63 27.46 6.54
N GLY A 326 10.00 28.63 6.50
CA GLY A 326 10.11 29.68 7.50
C GLY A 326 8.89 29.62 8.43
N MET A 327 9.12 29.53 9.74
CA MET A 327 8.07 29.45 10.75
C MET A 327 8.26 30.58 11.77
N ASN A 328 7.17 31.28 12.08
CA ASN A 328 7.15 32.18 13.24
C ASN A 328 7.11 31.34 14.53
N LEU A 329 7.97 31.65 15.50
CA LEU A 329 8.07 30.89 16.74
C LEU A 329 6.78 30.90 17.58
N SER A 330 5.85 31.83 17.31
CA SER A 330 4.49 31.86 17.88
C SER A 330 3.57 30.73 17.38
N ASP A 331 3.86 30.19 16.20
CA ASP A 331 3.03 29.19 15.51
C ASP A 331 3.56 27.76 15.73
N THR A 332 4.40 27.59 16.75
CA THR A 332 5.09 26.33 17.05
C THR A 332 4.18 25.26 17.64
N SER A 333 2.96 25.61 18.07
CA SER A 333 1.98 24.63 18.55
C SER A 333 1.08 24.13 17.42
N ALA A 334 0.88 22.81 17.34
CA ALA A 334 -0.04 22.20 16.38
C ALA A 334 -1.48 22.76 16.53
N THR A 335 -1.90 23.12 17.75
CA THR A 335 -3.20 23.73 18.01
C THR A 335 -3.34 25.08 17.30
N ASN A 336 -2.32 25.95 17.35
CA ASN A 336 -2.38 27.25 16.67
C ASN A 336 -2.38 27.07 15.16
N LEU A 337 -1.52 26.19 14.64
CA LEU A 337 -1.40 25.94 13.20
C LEU A 337 -2.69 25.36 12.58
N MET A 338 -3.37 24.48 13.32
CA MET A 338 -4.58 23.81 12.87
C MET A 338 -5.86 24.64 13.13
N SER A 339 -5.78 25.69 13.95
CA SER A 339 -6.90 26.58 14.21
C SER A 339 -7.31 27.31 12.93
N GLY A 340 -8.62 27.31 12.63
CA GLY A 340 -9.18 27.97 11.45
C GLY A 340 -9.02 27.20 10.13
N ILE A 341 -8.39 26.03 10.12
CA ILE A 341 -8.35 25.17 8.92
C ILE A 341 -9.72 24.50 8.75
N THR A 342 -10.31 24.67 7.56
CA THR A 342 -11.54 23.99 7.16
C THR A 342 -11.24 22.62 6.57
N ASN A 343 -12.13 21.66 6.79
CA ASN A 343 -11.96 20.25 6.39
C ASN A 343 -10.63 19.63 6.86
N ALA A 344 -10.23 20.00 8.08
CA ALA A 344 -9.07 19.46 8.79
C ALA A 344 -9.36 18.06 9.37
N PRO A 345 -8.31 17.25 9.63
CA PRO A 345 -8.48 16.02 10.39
C PRO A 345 -8.94 16.29 11.83
N THR A 346 -9.72 15.37 12.37
CA THR A 346 -10.01 15.32 13.81
C THR A 346 -8.77 14.78 14.53
N ILE A 347 -8.18 15.57 15.41
CA ILE A 347 -6.97 15.18 16.16
C ILE A 347 -7.38 14.84 17.59
N THR A 348 -7.13 13.60 18.01
CA THR A 348 -7.34 13.16 19.40
C THR A 348 -6.00 12.85 20.05
N ASP A 349 -5.78 13.43 21.24
CA ASP A 349 -4.67 13.05 22.09
C ASP A 349 -5.06 11.80 22.90
N VAL A 350 -4.37 10.68 22.67
CA VAL A 350 -4.64 9.43 23.39
C VAL A 350 -4.33 9.58 24.89
N CYS A 351 -3.56 10.61 25.28
CA CYS A 351 -3.26 10.94 26.67
C CYS A 351 -4.49 11.46 27.47
N LYS A 352 -5.54 11.96 26.80
CA LYS A 352 -6.77 12.41 27.50
C LYS A 352 -7.69 11.24 27.89
N ARG A 353 -7.69 10.14 27.13
CA ARG A 353 -8.56 8.98 27.42
C ARG A 353 -8.12 8.14 28.62
N GLN A 354 -6.88 8.24 29.07
CA GLN A 354 -6.41 7.55 30.28
C GLN A 354 -6.73 8.31 31.58
N ARG A 355 -7.21 9.56 31.53
CA ARG A 355 -7.51 10.34 32.74
C ARG A 355 -8.83 9.98 33.41
N TYR A 356 -9.68 9.15 32.79
CA TYR A 356 -10.93 8.72 33.43
C TYR A 356 -10.75 7.48 34.32
N ASP A 357 -9.63 6.73 34.21
CA ASP A 357 -9.50 5.40 34.85
C ASP A 357 -8.28 5.17 35.77
N ARG A 358 -7.44 6.17 36.09
CA ARG A 358 -6.52 5.98 37.24
C ARG A 358 -5.92 7.25 37.81
N ILE A 359 -6.19 7.44 39.09
CA ILE A 359 -5.58 8.43 40.00
C ILE A 359 -4.08 8.10 40.20
N ARG A 360 -3.24 9.15 40.17
CA ARG A 360 -1.83 9.25 40.62
C ARG A 360 -0.77 8.39 39.91
N LYS A 361 0.03 9.02 39.04
CA LYS A 361 1.48 9.30 39.25
C LYS A 361 2.08 10.00 38.02
N ASN A 362 2.62 11.19 38.27
CA ASN A 362 3.63 11.98 37.54
C ASN A 362 3.87 11.70 36.03
N GLY A 363 3.65 12.72 35.19
CA GLY A 363 4.33 12.77 33.88
C GLY A 363 3.60 13.42 32.70
N CYS A 364 2.65 14.34 32.89
CA CYS A 364 1.98 15.03 31.79
C CYS A 364 2.44 16.49 31.67
N ARG A 365 3.69 16.72 31.24
CA ARG A 365 4.16 18.05 30.81
C ARG A 365 4.03 18.13 29.28
N SER A 366 3.06 18.91 28.81
CA SER A 366 3.11 19.51 27.48
C SER A 366 4.46 20.22 27.30
N SER A 367 5.03 20.17 26.10
CA SER A 367 6.33 20.74 25.75
C SER A 367 6.40 22.24 26.06
N LYS A 368 6.76 22.60 27.29
CA LYS A 368 7.47 23.85 27.59
C LYS A 368 8.96 23.52 27.43
N ASN A 369 9.56 24.04 26.36
CA ASN A 369 11.00 23.96 26.15
C ASN A 369 11.75 24.48 27.38
N GLN A 370 12.77 23.74 27.78
CA GLN A 370 13.75 24.12 28.79
C GLN A 370 14.40 25.45 28.39
N LYS A 371 14.14 26.52 29.16
CA LYS A 371 15.05 27.68 29.21
C LYS A 371 16.27 27.25 30.02
N LYS A 372 17.39 26.95 29.36
CA LYS A 372 18.71 27.03 30.01
C LYS A 372 19.02 28.52 30.19
N ASN A 373 18.95 28.99 31.43
CA ASN A 373 19.55 30.27 31.81
C ASN A 373 21.06 30.16 31.68
N VAL A 374 21.64 30.86 30.72
CA VAL A 374 23.04 31.29 30.78
C VAL A 374 23.03 32.58 31.62
N ARG A 375 23.55 32.52 32.84
CA ARG A 375 23.92 33.73 33.59
C ARG A 375 25.38 34.04 33.29
N ASN A 376 25.62 35.20 32.69
CA ASN A 376 26.89 35.90 32.82
C ASN A 376 26.95 36.57 34.19
N LYS A 377 27.96 36.22 34.98
CA LYS A 377 28.86 37.13 35.68
C LYS A 377 30.05 36.34 36.20
#